data_AF-A0A9E2QWC8-F1
#
_entry.id   AF-A0A9E2QWC8-F1
#
_cell.length_a   1.000
_cell.length_b   1.000
_cell.length_c   1.000
_cell.angle_alpha   90.00
_cell.angle_beta   90.00
_cell.angle_gamma   90.00
#
_symmetry.space_group_name_H-M   'P 1'
#
loop_
_entity.id
_entity.type
_entity.pdbx_description
1 polymer ?
#
loop_
_entity_poly.entity_id
_entity_poly.type
_entity_poly.pdbx_seq_one_letter_code
_entity_poly.pdbx_strand_id
1 'polypeptide(L)'
;GVFLPLDEAANPQIKTVFTTHATVLGRALSSRNVPIYDRLAGIDPDKSAKEVGVVSKHQLERLGARLATVFTTVSKITAEEAEAFLGRKVDVVVENGLDSQALPAFDDLCILRKRTREQVDDFIASYFFPSHQFDLAQTRYFFTMGRYEAHNKGYDLFLSSLGSLNKQLQTEKSSKTVISLFLVATGNSGLRPEVLSHLTVYNRMREIVRQKIQVEIPIYQAIWPDGSMNTDSFAQYTDQISALVRQLTRFDEVPISPYQIDPNDTIVQLALQNGLRNRAEDRVKVLFLPVYFDGLDGLFNIPIYELVSALDLGVFPSVYEPWGYTPLESIMMGVPAVSSTLAGFGRAVSEHTETYCEGVFVLDRSGKAAEDAGLKLTSYLKTGSDESDRQWLNRRIAAYLKAQSFGWNHLYRNYSRAYALAKAGETRKS
;
A
#
# COMPACT_ATOMS: atom_id res chain seq x y z
N GLY A 1 -12.08 -27.75 0.75
CA GLY A 1 -11.15 -28.84 0.38
C GLY A 1 -11.63 -30.19 0.85
N VAL A 2 -11.74 -30.42 2.17
CA VAL A 2 -12.01 -31.74 2.79
C VAL A 2 -13.27 -32.44 2.25
N PHE A 3 -14.32 -31.69 1.91
CA PHE A 3 -15.56 -32.25 1.38
C PHE A 3 -15.47 -32.74 -0.07
N LEU A 4 -14.52 -32.26 -0.88
CA LEU A 4 -14.40 -32.67 -2.29
C LEU A 4 -14.08 -34.17 -2.44
N PRO A 5 -13.09 -34.73 -1.73
CA PRO A 5 -12.87 -36.18 -1.73
C PRO A 5 -14.05 -37.01 -1.21
N LEU A 6 -14.79 -36.48 -0.22
CA LEU A 6 -15.91 -37.18 0.40
C LEU A 6 -17.14 -37.20 -0.50
N ASP A 7 -17.46 -36.06 -1.12
CA ASP A 7 -18.59 -35.94 -2.04
C ASP A 7 -18.35 -36.66 -3.37
N GLU A 8 -17.12 -36.72 -3.89
CA GLU A 8 -16.85 -37.51 -5.09
C GLU A 8 -17.10 -39.00 -4.88
N ALA A 9 -16.69 -39.54 -3.72
CA ALA A 9 -16.90 -40.94 -3.40
C ALA A 9 -18.38 -41.26 -3.14
N ALA A 10 -19.16 -40.32 -2.60
CA ALA A 10 -20.53 -40.55 -2.16
C ALA A 10 -21.60 -40.11 -3.18
N ASN A 11 -21.37 -39.03 -3.94
CA ASN A 11 -22.37 -38.32 -4.74
C ASN A 11 -21.81 -37.81 -6.10
N PRO A 12 -21.47 -38.70 -7.06
CA PRO A 12 -20.83 -38.32 -8.32
C PRO A 12 -21.67 -37.43 -9.25
N GLN A 13 -22.96 -37.24 -8.93
CA GLN A 13 -23.85 -36.35 -9.66
C GLN A 13 -23.65 -34.87 -9.31
N ILE A 14 -23.07 -34.57 -8.13
CA ILE A 14 -22.80 -33.19 -7.71
C ILE A 14 -21.53 -32.69 -8.42
N LYS A 15 -21.68 -31.63 -9.22
CA LYS A 15 -20.56 -30.97 -9.90
C LYS A 15 -19.92 -29.95 -8.98
N THR A 16 -18.60 -29.94 -8.93
CA THR A 16 -17.84 -29.18 -7.93
C THR A 16 -16.86 -28.20 -8.57
N VAL A 17 -16.72 -27.02 -7.98
CA VAL A 17 -15.72 -26.01 -8.34
C VAL A 17 -14.80 -25.80 -7.16
N PHE A 18 -13.48 -25.88 -7.38
CA PHE A 18 -12.48 -25.59 -6.37
C PHE A 18 -11.64 -24.39 -6.78
N THR A 19 -11.73 -23.31 -6.02
CA THR A 19 -10.87 -22.14 -6.18
C THR A 19 -9.76 -22.17 -5.14
N THR A 20 -8.49 -22.19 -5.55
CA THR A 20 -7.37 -21.88 -4.64
C THR A 20 -6.94 -20.42 -4.79
N HIS A 21 -6.88 -19.71 -3.67
CA HIS A 21 -6.46 -18.31 -3.61
C HIS A 21 -4.94 -18.16 -3.46
N ALA A 22 -4.24 -19.24 -3.12
CA ALA A 22 -2.79 -19.34 -2.96
C ALA A 22 -2.45 -20.80 -2.71
N THR A 23 -1.31 -21.31 -3.17
CA THR A 23 -0.92 -22.66 -2.76
C THR A 23 -0.32 -22.65 -1.36
N VAL A 24 -0.57 -23.71 -0.58
CA VAL A 24 0.02 -23.87 0.75
C VAL A 24 1.55 -23.94 0.66
N LEU A 25 2.05 -24.68 -0.35
CA LEU A 25 3.47 -24.86 -0.56
C LEU A 25 4.16 -23.55 -0.99
N GLY A 26 3.55 -22.80 -1.91
CA GLY A 26 4.07 -21.50 -2.35
C GLY A 26 4.20 -20.53 -1.18
N ARG A 27 3.16 -20.42 -0.34
CA ARG A 27 3.26 -19.60 0.88
C ARG A 27 4.40 -20.05 1.80
N ALA A 28 4.50 -21.34 2.09
CA ALA A 28 5.53 -21.86 3.00
C ALA A 28 6.96 -21.66 2.47
N LEU A 29 7.18 -21.83 1.16
CA LEU A 29 8.46 -21.58 0.51
C LEU A 29 8.82 -20.10 0.47
N SER A 30 7.84 -19.24 0.16
CA SER A 30 8.05 -17.78 0.10
C SER A 30 8.46 -17.21 1.46
N SER A 31 7.88 -17.71 2.55
CA SER A 31 8.26 -17.32 3.92
C SER A 31 9.68 -17.73 4.32
N ARG A 32 10.32 -18.62 3.55
CA ARG A 32 11.75 -18.97 3.69
C ARG A 32 12.63 -18.29 2.64
N ASN A 33 12.12 -17.25 1.97
CA ASN A 33 12.77 -16.49 0.90
C ASN A 33 13.26 -17.38 -0.27
N VAL A 34 12.55 -18.48 -0.56
CA VAL A 34 12.83 -19.30 -1.73
C VAL A 34 12.30 -18.57 -2.97
N PRO A 35 13.11 -18.33 -4.01
CA PRO A 35 12.67 -17.69 -5.25
C PRO A 35 11.85 -18.68 -6.10
N ILE A 36 10.57 -18.82 -5.75
CA ILE A 36 9.65 -19.82 -6.31
C ILE A 36 9.56 -19.70 -7.83
N TYR A 37 9.30 -18.51 -8.34
CA TYR A 37 8.99 -18.31 -9.76
C TYR A 37 10.21 -18.49 -10.67
N ASP A 38 11.42 -18.21 -10.19
CA ASP A 38 12.65 -18.44 -10.96
C ASP A 38 13.03 -19.93 -11.04
N ARG A 39 12.54 -20.74 -10.10
CA ARG A 39 12.92 -22.15 -9.95
C ARG A 39 11.74 -23.11 -10.06
N LEU A 40 10.59 -22.64 -10.53
CA LEU A 40 9.32 -23.37 -10.45
C LEU A 40 9.42 -24.78 -11.05
N ALA A 41 10.07 -24.92 -12.21
CA ALA A 41 10.26 -26.19 -12.90
C ALA A 41 11.21 -27.18 -12.18
N GLY A 42 12.05 -26.69 -11.26
CA GLY A 42 13.04 -27.50 -10.53
C GLY A 42 12.61 -27.86 -9.09
N ILE A 43 11.46 -27.39 -8.63
CA ILE A 43 10.95 -27.68 -7.28
C ILE A 43 10.21 -29.02 -7.31
N ASP A 44 10.65 -29.97 -6.49
CA ASP A 44 9.90 -31.19 -6.19
C ASP A 44 8.85 -30.85 -5.10
N PRO A 45 7.54 -30.84 -5.42
CA PRO A 45 6.53 -30.37 -4.48
C PRO A 45 6.42 -31.25 -3.24
N ASP A 46 6.55 -32.58 -3.38
CA ASP A 46 6.36 -33.53 -2.30
C ASP A 46 7.56 -33.51 -1.35
N LYS A 47 8.78 -33.42 -1.91
CA LYS A 47 10.01 -33.23 -1.12
C LYS A 47 9.98 -31.90 -0.37
N SER A 48 9.68 -30.80 -1.07
CA SER A 48 9.63 -29.48 -0.45
C SER A 48 8.53 -29.36 0.61
N ALA A 49 7.36 -29.98 0.39
CA ALA A 49 6.29 -30.04 1.39
C ALA A 49 6.74 -30.76 2.68
N LYS A 50 7.61 -31.77 2.57
CA LYS A 50 8.22 -32.44 3.73
C LYS A 50 9.23 -31.55 4.44
N GLU A 51 10.12 -30.88 3.69
CA GLU A 51 11.15 -29.98 4.23
C GLU A 51 10.58 -28.77 4.96
N VAL A 52 9.42 -28.27 4.52
CA VAL A 52 8.72 -27.14 5.16
C VAL A 52 7.62 -27.58 6.14
N GLY A 53 7.38 -28.89 6.30
CA GLY A 53 6.47 -29.43 7.30
C GLY A 53 4.98 -29.25 7.01
N VAL A 54 4.58 -29.20 5.73
CA VAL A 54 3.18 -28.93 5.31
C VAL A 54 2.55 -30.07 4.49
N VAL A 55 3.16 -31.26 4.49
CA VAL A 55 2.75 -32.43 3.69
C VAL A 55 1.23 -32.64 3.70
N SER A 56 0.60 -32.77 4.88
CA SER A 56 -0.84 -33.06 4.98
C SER A 56 -1.71 -31.98 4.32
N LYS A 57 -1.36 -30.70 4.51
CA LYS A 57 -2.09 -29.57 3.92
C LYS A 57 -1.89 -29.54 2.40
N HIS A 58 -0.66 -29.75 1.94
CA HIS A 58 -0.33 -29.80 0.52
C HIS A 58 -1.05 -30.96 -0.20
N GLN A 59 -1.04 -32.17 0.36
CA GLN A 59 -1.75 -33.32 -0.23
C GLN A 59 -3.25 -33.09 -0.28
N LEU A 60 -3.84 -32.51 0.77
CA LEU A 60 -5.27 -32.19 0.79
C LEU A 60 -5.64 -31.15 -0.28
N GLU A 61 -4.80 -30.11 -0.46
CA GLU A 61 -4.97 -29.11 -1.51
C GLU A 61 -4.85 -29.74 -2.91
N ARG A 62 -3.85 -30.61 -3.12
CA ARG A 62 -3.61 -31.35 -4.35
C ARG A 62 -4.79 -32.26 -4.72
N LEU A 63 -5.33 -32.98 -3.74
CA LEU A 63 -6.54 -33.79 -3.92
C LEU A 63 -7.74 -32.89 -4.25
N GLY A 64 -7.93 -31.77 -3.55
CA GLY A 64 -9.00 -30.83 -3.86
C GLY A 64 -8.95 -30.33 -5.30
N ALA A 65 -7.77 -29.94 -5.78
CA ALA A 65 -7.55 -29.56 -7.16
C ALA A 65 -7.85 -30.71 -8.13
N ARG A 66 -7.32 -31.92 -7.89
CA ARG A 66 -7.51 -33.07 -8.78
C ARG A 66 -8.96 -33.53 -8.89
N LEU A 67 -9.69 -33.56 -7.78
CA LEU A 67 -11.02 -34.16 -7.69
C LEU A 67 -12.16 -33.22 -8.13
N ALA A 68 -11.94 -31.90 -8.05
CA ALA A 68 -12.92 -30.91 -8.49
C ALA A 68 -13.37 -31.14 -9.95
N THR A 69 -14.63 -30.84 -10.28
CA THR A 69 -15.02 -30.81 -11.70
C THR A 69 -14.29 -29.67 -12.38
N VAL A 70 -14.35 -28.45 -11.85
CA VAL A 70 -13.60 -27.30 -12.38
C VAL A 70 -12.62 -26.82 -11.32
N PHE A 71 -11.37 -26.63 -11.71
CA PHE A 71 -10.31 -26.07 -10.88
C PHE A 71 -10.00 -24.63 -11.30
N THR A 72 -10.03 -23.71 -10.34
CA THR A 72 -9.84 -22.28 -10.59
C THR A 72 -8.80 -21.67 -9.64
N THR A 73 -8.19 -20.56 -10.07
CA THR A 73 -7.30 -19.73 -9.25
C THR A 73 -7.66 -18.26 -9.40
N VAL A 74 -7.19 -17.41 -8.49
CA VAL A 74 -7.47 -15.96 -8.51
C VAL A 74 -6.56 -15.13 -9.41
N SER A 75 -5.50 -15.74 -9.95
CA SER A 75 -4.61 -15.08 -10.89
C SER A 75 -3.89 -16.09 -11.76
N LYS A 76 -3.33 -15.62 -12.88
CA LYS A 76 -2.52 -16.44 -13.77
C LYS A 76 -1.20 -16.89 -13.15
N ILE A 77 -0.54 -16.04 -12.36
CA ILE A 77 0.69 -16.45 -11.68
C ILE A 77 0.42 -17.55 -10.65
N THR A 78 -0.71 -17.47 -9.93
CA THR A 78 -1.15 -18.56 -9.06
C THR A 78 -1.57 -19.80 -9.86
N ALA A 79 -2.03 -19.64 -11.11
CA ALA A 79 -2.31 -20.78 -11.99
C ALA A 79 -1.04 -21.53 -12.40
N GLU A 80 0.02 -20.80 -12.78
CA GLU A 80 1.35 -21.37 -13.08
C GLU A 80 1.90 -22.14 -11.85
N GLU A 81 1.82 -21.51 -10.67
CA GLU A 81 2.20 -22.13 -9.40
C GLU A 81 1.38 -23.39 -9.07
N ALA A 82 0.05 -23.32 -9.22
CA ALA A 82 -0.85 -24.43 -8.94
C ALA A 82 -0.63 -25.59 -9.90
N GLU A 83 -0.36 -25.34 -11.18
CA GLU A 83 -0.05 -26.39 -12.15
C GLU A 83 1.23 -27.14 -11.74
N ALA A 84 2.29 -26.40 -11.36
CA ALA A 84 3.56 -26.98 -10.93
C ALA A 84 3.44 -27.77 -9.60
N PHE A 85 2.75 -27.21 -8.60
CA PHE A 85 2.70 -27.81 -7.27
C PHE A 85 1.58 -28.83 -7.10
N LEU A 86 0.41 -28.58 -7.68
CA LEU A 86 -0.75 -29.46 -7.53
C LEU A 86 -0.87 -30.47 -8.68
N GLY A 87 -0.12 -30.30 -9.77
CA GLY A 87 -0.10 -31.23 -10.88
C GLY A 87 -1.39 -31.24 -11.70
N ARG A 88 -2.20 -30.16 -11.64
CA ARG A 88 -3.40 -29.98 -12.45
C ARG A 88 -3.42 -28.56 -13.02
N LYS A 89 -3.59 -28.45 -14.33
CA LYS A 89 -3.79 -27.18 -15.01
C LYS A 89 -5.11 -26.53 -14.59
N VAL A 90 -5.09 -25.23 -14.38
CA VAL A 90 -6.27 -24.44 -14.01
C VAL A 90 -7.20 -24.29 -15.21
N ASP A 91 -8.50 -24.53 -15.00
CA ASP A 91 -9.53 -24.45 -16.03
C ASP A 91 -9.96 -23.00 -16.30
N VAL A 92 -10.14 -22.20 -15.23
CA VAL A 92 -10.56 -20.79 -15.32
C VAL A 92 -9.87 -19.96 -14.24
N VAL A 93 -9.36 -18.79 -14.62
CA VAL A 93 -8.88 -17.79 -13.65
C VAL A 93 -10.05 -16.89 -13.25
N VAL A 94 -10.30 -16.79 -11.94
CA VAL A 94 -11.39 -16.03 -11.30
C VAL A 94 -10.83 -14.90 -10.44
N GLU A 95 -10.39 -13.85 -11.11
CA GLU A 95 -9.83 -12.63 -10.49
C GLU A 95 -10.76 -12.05 -9.42
N ASN A 96 -10.18 -11.52 -8.33
CA ASN A 96 -10.99 -10.91 -7.28
C ASN A 96 -11.39 -9.49 -7.67
N GLY A 97 -12.70 -9.25 -7.70
CA GLY A 97 -13.24 -7.93 -7.97
C GLY A 97 -13.53 -7.10 -6.74
N LEU A 98 -13.91 -5.86 -7.00
CA LEU A 98 -14.44 -4.91 -6.02
C LEU A 98 -15.92 -4.62 -6.27
N ASP A 99 -16.61 -4.17 -5.24
CA ASP A 99 -17.96 -3.63 -5.40
C ASP A 99 -17.86 -2.20 -5.97
N SER A 100 -18.11 -2.06 -7.27
CA SER A 100 -18.01 -0.77 -7.96
C SER A 100 -19.08 0.22 -7.51
N GLN A 101 -20.20 -0.24 -6.95
CA GLN A 101 -21.27 0.63 -6.43
C GLN A 101 -20.93 1.22 -5.06
N ALA A 102 -20.01 0.60 -4.32
CA ALA A 102 -19.52 1.10 -3.04
C ALA A 102 -18.46 2.21 -3.21
N LEU A 103 -18.04 2.52 -4.45
CA LEU A 103 -17.01 3.51 -4.70
C LEU A 103 -17.57 4.94 -4.65
N PRO A 104 -16.97 5.84 -3.85
CA PRO A 104 -17.32 7.25 -3.89
C PRO A 104 -17.07 7.82 -5.30
N ALA A 105 -17.85 8.82 -5.70
CA ALA A 105 -17.59 9.53 -6.94
C ALA A 105 -16.19 10.19 -6.88
N PHE A 106 -15.55 10.36 -8.05
CA PHE A 106 -14.20 10.90 -8.08
C PHE A 106 -14.09 12.33 -7.50
N ASP A 107 -15.14 13.15 -7.67
CA ASP A 107 -15.21 14.49 -7.09
C ASP A 107 -15.27 14.43 -5.55
N ASP A 108 -16.02 13.48 -4.99
CA ASP A 108 -16.07 13.23 -3.54
C ASP A 108 -14.70 12.78 -3.02
N LEU A 109 -13.99 11.93 -3.76
CA LEU A 109 -12.62 11.54 -3.44
C LEU A 109 -11.64 12.74 -3.45
N CYS A 110 -11.87 13.74 -4.30
CA CYS A 110 -11.04 14.95 -4.31
C CYS A 110 -11.31 15.83 -3.09
N ILE A 111 -12.57 15.95 -2.66
CA ILE A 111 -12.95 16.67 -1.44
C ILE A 111 -12.37 15.95 -0.21
N LEU A 112 -12.58 14.64 -0.12
CA LEU A 112 -12.06 13.80 0.95
C LEU A 112 -10.55 13.92 1.07
N ARG A 113 -9.84 13.77 -0.05
CA ARG A 113 -8.39 13.93 -0.11
C ARG A 113 -7.95 15.28 0.44
N LYS A 114 -8.56 16.39 0.04
CA LYS A 114 -8.16 17.72 0.50
C LYS A 114 -8.26 17.83 2.03
N ARG A 115 -9.41 17.44 2.58
CA ARG A 115 -9.66 17.46 4.03
C ARG A 115 -8.66 16.58 4.79
N THR A 116 -8.46 15.35 4.31
CA THR A 116 -7.59 14.38 4.99
C THR A 116 -6.11 14.74 4.83
N ARG A 117 -5.70 15.31 3.69
CA ARG A 117 -4.33 15.80 3.45
C ARG A 117 -3.94 16.88 4.44
N GLU A 118 -4.84 17.81 4.77
CA GLU A 118 -4.60 18.82 5.80
C GLU A 118 -4.29 18.16 7.16
N GLN A 119 -5.05 17.13 7.55
CA GLN A 119 -4.81 16.39 8.80
C GLN A 119 -3.48 15.63 8.79
N VAL A 120 -3.10 15.03 7.65
CA VAL A 120 -1.81 14.38 7.48
C VAL A 120 -0.67 15.39 7.57
N ASP A 121 -0.77 16.51 6.85
CA ASP A 121 0.22 17.59 6.85
C ASP A 121 0.43 18.16 8.25
N ASP A 122 -0.65 18.33 9.01
CA ASP A 122 -0.59 18.76 10.40
C ASP A 122 0.15 17.78 11.30
N PHE A 123 -0.14 16.48 11.17
CA PHE A 123 0.59 15.45 11.91
C PHE A 123 2.08 15.51 11.56
N ILE A 124 2.41 15.58 10.27
CA ILE A 124 3.80 15.62 9.79
C ILE A 124 4.53 16.86 10.30
N ALA A 125 3.88 18.03 10.29
CA ALA A 125 4.42 19.25 10.87
C ALA A 125 4.68 19.07 12.37
N SER A 126 3.72 18.53 13.13
CA SER A 126 3.88 18.28 14.55
C SER A 126 5.05 17.34 14.86
N TYR A 127 5.30 16.36 13.99
CA TYR A 127 6.29 15.31 14.20
C TYR A 127 7.71 15.72 13.79
N PHE A 128 7.87 16.40 12.65
CA PHE A 128 9.19 16.73 12.09
C PHE A 128 9.68 18.14 12.45
N PHE A 129 8.79 19.14 12.46
CA PHE A 129 9.20 20.56 12.57
C PHE A 129 9.80 20.99 13.90
N PRO A 130 9.59 20.29 15.05
CA PRO A 130 10.40 20.52 16.23
C PRO A 130 11.91 20.40 15.96
N SER A 131 12.29 19.45 15.10
CA SER A 131 13.69 19.15 14.77
C SER A 131 14.16 19.87 13.51
N HIS A 132 13.43 19.74 12.41
CA HIS A 132 13.77 20.39 11.14
C HIS A 132 12.54 20.57 10.24
N GLN A 133 12.52 21.69 9.50
CA GLN A 133 11.39 22.09 8.68
C GLN A 133 11.66 21.83 7.19
N PHE A 134 10.58 21.60 6.44
CA PHE A 134 10.59 21.48 4.99
C PHE A 134 9.24 21.94 4.44
N ASP A 135 9.20 22.23 3.14
CA ASP A 135 7.99 22.73 2.48
C ASP A 135 7.00 21.59 2.20
N LEU A 136 5.87 21.59 2.92
CA LEU A 136 4.79 20.62 2.74
C LEU A 136 4.14 20.72 1.34
N ALA A 137 4.15 21.90 0.71
CA ALA A 137 3.67 22.06 -0.66
C ALA A 137 4.58 21.40 -1.69
N GLN A 138 5.87 21.19 -1.36
CA GLN A 138 6.83 20.43 -2.16
C GLN A 138 7.00 18.99 -1.66
N THR A 139 6.12 18.53 -0.77
CA THR A 139 6.19 17.20 -0.18
C THR A 139 5.25 16.21 -0.88
N ARG A 140 5.78 15.02 -1.20
CA ARG A 140 5.00 13.88 -1.71
C ARG A 140 4.96 12.75 -0.69
N TYR A 141 3.77 12.17 -0.50
CA TYR A 141 3.52 11.05 0.39
C TYR A 141 3.42 9.75 -0.38
N PHE A 142 4.42 8.90 -0.24
CA PHE A 142 4.35 7.54 -0.74
C PHE A 142 3.94 6.62 0.40
N PHE A 143 3.37 5.46 0.08
CA PHE A 143 3.01 4.51 1.12
C PHE A 143 3.07 3.07 0.66
N THR A 144 3.22 2.19 1.65
CA THR A 144 2.96 0.76 1.50
C THR A 144 2.13 0.29 2.68
N MET A 145 1.35 -0.76 2.49
CA MET A 145 0.52 -1.33 3.55
C MET A 145 0.33 -2.83 3.33
N GLY A 146 -0.02 -3.52 4.41
CA GLY A 146 -0.33 -4.94 4.36
C GLY A 146 0.24 -5.70 5.55
N ARG A 147 0.30 -7.03 5.40
CA ARG A 147 0.85 -7.92 6.42
C ARG A 147 2.34 -7.66 6.61
N TYR A 148 2.84 -7.93 7.82
CA TYR A 148 4.26 -7.82 8.14
C TYR A 148 5.04 -8.99 7.52
N GLU A 149 5.30 -8.90 6.22
CA GLU A 149 6.09 -9.87 5.46
C GLU A 149 7.11 -9.10 4.60
N ALA A 150 8.22 -8.67 5.20
CA ALA A 150 9.15 -7.71 4.59
C ALA A 150 9.62 -8.10 3.19
N HIS A 151 9.98 -9.38 2.99
CA HIS A 151 10.39 -9.88 1.69
C HIS A 151 9.21 -10.05 0.73
N ASN A 152 8.18 -10.83 1.10
CA ASN A 152 7.03 -11.12 0.24
C ASN A 152 6.32 -9.86 -0.27
N LYS A 153 6.16 -8.86 0.59
CA LYS A 153 5.55 -7.56 0.25
C LYS A 153 6.51 -6.59 -0.42
N GLY A 154 7.81 -6.89 -0.43
CA GLY A 154 8.84 -6.09 -1.09
C GLY A 154 9.22 -4.82 -0.33
N TYR A 155 9.06 -4.79 1.00
CA TYR A 155 9.48 -3.65 1.83
C TYR A 155 11.00 -3.44 1.78
N ASP A 156 11.76 -4.52 1.65
CA ASP A 156 13.20 -4.54 1.41
C ASP A 156 13.60 -3.80 0.11
N LEU A 157 12.95 -4.13 -1.01
CA LEU A 157 13.19 -3.43 -2.27
C LEU A 157 12.73 -1.97 -2.18
N PHE A 158 11.59 -1.71 -1.55
CA PHE A 158 11.08 -0.34 -1.43
C PHE A 158 12.05 0.55 -0.64
N LEU A 159 12.53 0.09 0.53
CA LEU A 159 13.48 0.84 1.36
C LEU A 159 14.84 1.06 0.66
N SER A 160 15.34 0.06 -0.08
CA SER A 160 16.59 0.26 -0.85
C SER A 160 16.44 1.24 -2.01
N SER A 161 15.30 1.22 -2.71
CA SER A 161 14.97 2.21 -3.74
C SER A 161 14.77 3.62 -3.15
N LEU A 162 14.18 3.74 -1.96
CA LEU A 162 14.07 5.02 -1.23
C LEU A 162 15.44 5.58 -0.83
N GLY A 163 16.36 4.73 -0.36
CA GLY A 163 17.74 5.13 -0.07
C GLY A 163 18.47 5.64 -1.32
N SER A 164 18.22 5.00 -2.47
CA SER A 164 18.77 5.43 -3.76
C SER A 164 18.17 6.75 -4.23
N LEU A 165 16.85 6.93 -4.09
CA LEU A 165 16.16 8.19 -4.36
C LEU A 165 16.68 9.33 -3.48
N ASN A 166 16.91 9.08 -2.18
CA ASN A 166 17.44 10.08 -1.26
C ASN A 166 18.77 10.66 -1.77
N LYS A 167 19.70 9.78 -2.16
CA LYS A 167 21.01 10.17 -2.72
C LYS A 167 20.86 10.98 -4.00
N GLN A 168 19.95 10.58 -4.89
CA GLN A 168 19.69 11.32 -6.14
C GLN A 168 19.17 12.73 -5.85
N LEU A 169 18.14 12.87 -5.00
CA LEU A 169 17.56 14.17 -4.66
C LEU A 169 18.54 15.08 -3.90
N GLN A 170 19.40 14.52 -3.06
CA GLN A 170 20.47 15.26 -2.39
C GLN A 170 21.52 15.77 -3.40
N THR A 171 21.95 14.92 -4.33
CA THR A 171 22.93 15.27 -5.37
C THR A 171 22.39 16.38 -6.28
N GLU A 172 21.12 16.29 -6.66
CA GLU A 172 20.41 17.30 -7.45
C GLU A 172 20.11 18.59 -6.67
N LYS A 173 20.32 18.59 -5.35
CA LYS A 173 19.90 19.66 -4.43
C LYS A 173 18.41 20.00 -4.60
N SER A 174 17.59 18.96 -4.81
CA SER A 174 16.16 19.10 -5.01
C SER A 174 15.49 19.78 -3.80
N SER A 175 14.50 20.63 -4.08
CA SER A 175 13.61 21.21 -3.06
C SER A 175 12.49 20.25 -2.65
N LYS A 176 12.30 19.15 -3.39
CA LYS A 176 11.27 18.15 -3.12
C LYS A 176 11.60 17.35 -1.87
N THR A 177 10.56 17.03 -1.10
CA THR A 177 10.64 16.08 0.02
C THR A 177 9.71 14.92 -0.27
N VAL A 178 10.15 13.70 0.02
CA VAL A 178 9.31 12.50 -0.06
C VAL A 178 9.17 11.92 1.33
N ILE A 179 7.95 11.67 1.78
CA ILE A 179 7.68 10.97 3.04
C ILE A 179 7.02 9.65 2.71
N SER A 180 7.65 8.54 3.10
CA SER A 180 7.17 7.19 2.83
C SER A 180 6.57 6.57 4.08
N LEU A 181 5.26 6.32 4.05
CA LEU A 181 4.50 5.74 5.14
C LEU A 181 4.46 4.22 5.02
N PHE A 182 4.88 3.51 6.06
CA PHE A 182 4.76 2.07 6.18
C PHE A 182 3.60 1.76 7.13
N LEU A 183 2.42 1.51 6.58
CA LEU A 183 1.18 1.23 7.32
C LEU A 183 1.09 -0.29 7.57
N VAL A 184 1.91 -0.80 8.48
CA VAL A 184 2.12 -2.24 8.68
C VAL A 184 2.05 -2.56 10.18
N ALA A 185 0.92 -3.14 10.62
CA ALA A 185 0.70 -3.45 12.04
C ALA A 185 1.73 -4.46 12.60
N THR A 186 2.24 -4.18 13.80
CA THR A 186 3.12 -5.09 14.58
C THR A 186 3.07 -4.76 16.07
N GLY A 187 3.75 -5.56 16.89
CA GLY A 187 3.91 -5.30 18.32
C GLY A 187 4.58 -3.96 18.59
N ASN A 188 3.96 -3.14 19.43
CA ASN A 188 4.48 -1.85 19.88
C ASN A 188 4.04 -1.58 21.34
N SER A 189 4.72 -0.66 22.03
CA SER A 189 4.44 -0.29 23.42
C SER A 189 3.71 1.06 23.55
N GLY A 190 2.98 1.47 22.50
CA GLY A 190 2.29 2.76 22.43
C GLY A 190 3.13 3.90 21.88
N LEU A 191 2.53 5.09 21.83
CA LEU A 191 3.17 6.30 21.30
C LEU A 191 4.35 6.73 22.19
N ARG A 192 5.35 7.35 21.57
CA ARG A 192 6.45 7.99 22.28
C ARG A 192 5.92 9.20 23.08
N PRO A 193 6.32 9.38 24.35
CA PRO A 193 5.88 10.51 25.16
C PRO A 193 6.18 11.87 24.52
N GLU A 194 7.33 11.98 23.83
CA GLU A 194 7.73 13.19 23.12
C GLU A 194 6.74 13.51 21.99
N VAL A 195 6.27 12.49 21.26
CA VAL A 195 5.31 12.65 20.15
C VAL A 195 3.94 13.06 20.68
N LEU A 196 3.48 12.48 21.79
CA LEU A 196 2.25 12.90 22.46
C LEU A 196 2.31 14.37 22.91
N SER A 197 3.46 14.78 23.45
CA SER A 197 3.72 16.18 23.82
C SER A 197 3.67 17.09 22.59
N HIS A 198 4.32 16.69 21.50
CA HIS A 198 4.31 17.42 20.22
C HIS A 198 2.90 17.64 19.69
N LEU A 199 2.07 16.59 19.64
CA LEU A 199 0.68 16.66 19.19
C LEU A 199 -0.15 17.61 20.05
N THR A 200 0.01 17.52 21.38
CA THR A 200 -0.72 18.37 22.34
C THR A 200 -0.37 19.85 22.15
N VAL A 201 0.93 20.15 22.03
CA VAL A 201 1.41 21.52 21.80
C VAL A 201 0.94 22.04 20.44
N TYR A 202 1.02 21.22 19.38
CA TYR A 202 0.60 21.61 18.04
C TYR A 202 -0.91 21.89 17.97
N ASN A 203 -1.74 21.06 18.61
CA ASN A 203 -3.19 21.30 18.70
C ASN A 203 -3.50 22.61 19.41
N ARG A 204 -2.79 22.92 20.51
CA ARG A 204 -2.94 24.20 21.23
C ARG A 204 -2.50 25.39 20.37
N MET A 205 -1.39 25.28 19.65
CA MET A 205 -0.95 26.31 18.70
C MET A 205 -2.04 26.55 17.64
N ARG A 206 -2.62 25.49 17.09
CA ARG A 206 -3.68 25.58 16.09
C ARG A 206 -4.93 26.25 16.64
N GLU A 207 -5.33 25.95 17.87
CA GLU A 207 -6.47 26.59 18.52
C GLU A 207 -6.26 28.10 18.68
N ILE A 208 -5.07 28.53 19.14
CA ILE A 208 -4.71 29.95 19.27
C ILE A 208 -4.82 30.65 17.91
N VAL A 209 -4.25 30.02 16.87
CA VAL A 209 -4.29 30.54 15.50
C VAL A 209 -5.73 30.59 14.96
N ARG A 210 -6.53 29.53 15.11
CA ARG A 210 -7.92 29.45 14.62
C ARG A 210 -8.86 30.43 15.32
N GLN A 211 -8.72 30.62 16.63
CA GLN A 211 -9.56 31.57 17.38
C GLN A 211 -9.37 33.02 16.91
N LYS A 212 -8.26 33.33 16.24
CA LYS A 212 -7.86 34.71 15.90
C LYS A 212 -7.66 34.97 14.40
N ILE A 213 -7.62 33.92 13.56
CA ILE A 213 -7.76 33.99 12.09
C ILE A 213 -9.21 34.23 11.64
N GLN A 214 -10.14 34.55 12.55
CA GLN A 214 -11.40 35.22 12.18
C GLN A 214 -11.17 36.66 11.69
N VAL A 215 -10.21 36.87 10.79
CA VAL A 215 -9.96 38.13 10.08
C VAL A 215 -10.78 38.22 8.80
N GLU A 216 -11.29 37.09 8.27
CA GLU A 216 -12.09 37.06 7.05
C GLU A 216 -13.37 37.92 7.18
N ILE A 217 -14.12 37.73 8.26
CA ILE A 217 -15.33 38.53 8.55
C ILE A 217 -14.97 40.01 8.82
N PRO A 218 -13.99 40.35 9.69
CA PRO A 218 -13.51 41.72 9.84
C PRO A 218 -12.99 42.38 8.55
N ILE A 219 -12.36 41.64 7.64
CA ILE A 219 -11.95 42.14 6.32
C ILE A 219 -13.20 42.51 5.50
N TYR A 220 -14.20 41.63 5.44
CA TYR A 220 -15.46 41.95 4.76
C TYR A 220 -16.18 43.14 5.40
N GLN A 221 -16.14 43.27 6.73
CA GLN A 221 -16.72 44.39 7.47
C GLN A 221 -15.96 45.70 7.22
N ALA A 222 -14.63 45.65 7.14
CA ALA A 222 -13.77 46.81 6.89
C ALA A 222 -13.88 47.38 5.46
N ILE A 223 -14.36 46.58 4.50
CA ILE A 223 -14.66 47.05 3.13
C ILE A 223 -15.96 47.87 3.10
N TRP A 224 -16.83 47.74 4.11
CA TRP A 224 -18.04 48.56 4.22
C TRP A 224 -17.69 50.01 4.60
N PRO A 225 -18.43 51.05 4.16
CA PRO A 225 -18.07 52.46 4.34
C PRO A 225 -17.78 52.91 5.78
N ASP A 226 -18.36 52.25 6.78
CA ASP A 226 -18.18 52.56 8.21
C ASP A 226 -17.31 51.52 8.93
N GLY A 227 -16.67 50.62 8.17
CA GLY A 227 -15.87 49.54 8.70
C GLY A 227 -14.48 49.98 9.16
N SER A 228 -14.13 49.67 10.40
CA SER A 228 -12.76 49.80 10.92
C SER A 228 -12.24 48.44 11.37
N MET A 229 -10.98 48.12 11.06
CA MET A 229 -10.35 46.89 11.54
C MET A 229 -9.53 47.18 12.79
N ASN A 230 -9.73 46.40 13.85
CA ASN A 230 -8.79 46.36 14.97
C ASN A 230 -7.67 45.37 14.63
N THR A 231 -6.44 45.86 14.50
CA THR A 231 -5.24 45.06 14.17
C THR A 231 -4.48 44.63 15.43
N ASP A 232 -5.20 44.19 16.47
CA ASP A 232 -4.59 43.72 17.72
C ASP A 232 -3.44 42.72 17.44
N SER A 233 -2.30 43.03 18.05
CA SER A 233 -0.97 42.79 17.47
C SER A 233 -0.61 41.32 17.24
N PHE A 234 -0.16 41.01 16.02
CA PHE A 234 0.47 39.73 15.66
C PHE A 234 1.57 39.30 16.67
N ALA A 235 2.25 40.29 17.28
CA ALA A 235 3.34 40.12 18.24
C ALA A 235 2.96 39.37 19.53
N GLN A 236 1.76 39.61 20.09
CA GLN A 236 1.35 38.92 21.33
C GLN A 236 1.14 37.41 21.09
N TYR A 237 0.69 37.02 19.89
CA TYR A 237 0.48 35.63 19.51
C TYR A 237 1.80 34.92 19.27
N THR A 238 2.77 35.61 18.65
CA THR A 238 4.10 35.04 18.43
C THR A 238 4.79 34.70 19.74
N ASP A 239 4.58 35.47 20.81
CA ASP A 239 5.17 35.18 22.13
C ASP A 239 4.56 33.94 22.78
N GLN A 240 3.22 33.82 22.75
CA GLN A 240 2.53 32.64 23.31
C GLN A 240 2.91 31.35 22.55
N ILE A 241 2.90 31.41 21.21
CA ILE A 241 3.29 30.28 20.37
C ILE A 241 4.77 29.95 20.58
N SER A 242 5.64 30.95 20.66
CA SER A 242 7.07 30.74 20.93
C SER A 242 7.31 30.06 22.28
N ALA A 243 6.55 30.42 23.32
CA ALA A 243 6.64 29.78 24.62
C ALA A 243 6.20 28.30 24.58
N LEU A 244 5.21 27.95 23.74
CA LEU A 244 4.78 26.58 23.51
C LEU A 244 5.83 25.78 22.74
N VAL A 245 6.37 26.33 21.65
CA VAL A 245 7.39 25.67 20.80
C VAL A 245 8.66 25.34 21.58
N ARG A 246 9.02 26.16 22.59
CA ARG A 246 10.17 25.88 23.49
C ARG A 246 10.01 24.61 24.32
N GLN A 247 8.81 24.06 24.45
CA GLN A 247 8.54 22.82 25.19
C GLN A 247 8.77 21.56 24.34
N LEU A 248 8.93 21.72 23.02
CA LEU A 248 9.06 20.61 22.09
C LEU A 248 10.47 20.03 22.13
N THR A 249 10.56 18.72 22.33
CA THR A 249 11.81 17.98 22.22
C THR A 249 12.33 18.01 20.78
N ARG A 250 13.61 18.32 20.59
CA ARG A 250 14.29 18.20 19.30
C ARG A 250 15.03 16.87 19.24
N PHE A 251 14.93 16.21 18.10
CA PHE A 251 15.66 14.99 17.80
C PHE A 251 16.79 15.29 16.80
N ASP A 252 17.97 14.74 17.04
CA ASP A 252 19.05 14.77 16.04
C ASP A 252 18.66 13.94 14.79
N GLU A 253 18.06 12.77 15.03
CA GLU A 253 17.43 11.93 14.02
C GLU A 253 15.96 11.72 14.44
N VAL A 254 15.01 12.28 13.69
CA VAL A 254 13.58 12.08 14.00
C VAL A 254 13.29 10.57 13.91
N PRO A 255 12.70 9.95 14.95
CA PRO A 255 12.52 8.50 14.96
C PRO A 255 11.81 8.00 13.70
N ILE A 256 12.15 6.78 13.24
CA ILE A 256 11.47 6.17 12.09
C ILE A 256 10.00 5.88 12.43
N SER A 257 9.68 5.60 13.70
CA SER A 257 8.31 5.37 14.16
C SER A 257 7.91 6.31 15.29
N PRO A 258 6.70 6.89 15.26
CA PRO A 258 6.16 7.64 16.39
C PRO A 258 5.79 6.73 17.58
N TYR A 259 5.80 5.41 17.37
CA TYR A 259 5.57 4.40 18.40
C TYR A 259 6.89 3.89 18.96
N GLN A 260 6.81 3.37 20.18
CA GLN A 260 7.88 2.61 20.81
C GLN A 260 7.86 1.18 20.26
N ILE A 261 8.88 0.85 19.47
CA ILE A 261 9.04 -0.45 18.80
C ILE A 261 10.42 -1.04 19.11
N ASP A 262 10.57 -2.35 18.92
CA ASP A 262 11.86 -3.03 19.05
C ASP A 262 12.90 -2.36 18.13
N PRO A 263 14.06 -1.91 18.66
CA PRO A 263 15.14 -1.39 17.84
C PRO A 263 15.61 -2.36 16.75
N ASN A 264 15.46 -3.67 16.96
CA ASN A 264 15.82 -4.73 15.99
C ASN A 264 14.68 -5.06 15.01
N ASP A 265 13.59 -4.28 15.00
CA ASP A 265 12.51 -4.41 14.04
C ASP A 265 13.05 -4.41 12.59
N THR A 266 12.53 -5.30 11.75
CA THR A 266 13.07 -5.53 10.40
C THR A 266 12.93 -4.31 9.50
N ILE A 267 11.80 -3.60 9.54
CA ILE A 267 11.57 -2.40 8.72
C ILE A 267 12.50 -1.28 9.18
N VAL A 268 12.65 -1.10 10.49
CA VAL A 268 13.59 -0.11 11.06
C VAL A 268 15.02 -0.41 10.63
N GLN A 269 15.48 -1.66 10.81
CA GLN A 269 16.84 -2.05 10.46
C GLN A 269 17.11 -1.89 8.96
N LEU A 270 16.17 -2.29 8.10
CA LEU A 270 16.30 -2.09 6.65
C LEU A 270 16.37 -0.61 6.28
N ALA A 271 15.58 0.26 6.92
CA ALA A 271 15.66 1.70 6.68
C ALA A 271 17.03 2.27 7.07
N LEU A 272 17.53 1.91 8.26
CA LEU A 272 18.84 2.34 8.75
C LEU A 272 19.99 1.85 7.87
N GLN A 273 19.94 0.58 7.42
CA GLN A 273 20.93 -0.02 6.51
C GLN A 273 20.99 0.72 5.16
N ASN A 274 19.87 1.28 4.71
CA ASN A 274 19.78 2.07 3.48
C ASN A 274 20.03 3.58 3.71
N GLY A 275 20.47 3.97 4.91
CA GLY A 275 20.81 5.36 5.24
C GLY A 275 19.59 6.28 5.43
N LEU A 276 18.40 5.72 5.59
CA LEU A 276 17.16 6.48 5.81
C LEU A 276 16.99 6.72 7.32
N ARG A 277 17.45 7.89 7.78
CA ARG A 277 17.53 8.24 9.22
C ARG A 277 16.70 9.45 9.59
N ASN A 278 15.92 9.99 8.66
CA ASN A 278 15.12 11.20 8.85
C ASN A 278 15.96 12.38 9.35
N ARG A 279 17.19 12.53 8.89
CA ARG A 279 18.04 13.69 9.21
C ARG A 279 17.57 14.92 8.45
N ALA A 280 17.96 16.11 8.89
CA ALA A 280 17.55 17.36 8.23
C ALA A 280 17.92 17.39 6.74
N GLU A 281 19.08 16.87 6.38
CA GLU A 281 19.59 16.77 5.00
C GLU A 281 18.94 15.69 4.15
N ASP A 282 18.24 14.72 4.76
CA ASP A 282 17.52 13.68 4.01
C ASP A 282 16.36 14.31 3.25
N ARG A 283 16.27 14.04 1.95
CA ARG A 283 15.13 14.42 1.09
C ARG A 283 14.03 13.37 1.11
N VAL A 284 14.36 12.15 1.51
CA VAL A 284 13.41 11.07 1.72
C VAL A 284 13.32 10.77 3.22
N LYS A 285 12.11 10.86 3.77
CA LYS A 285 11.78 10.51 5.14
C LYS A 285 10.99 9.20 5.16
N VAL A 286 11.16 8.40 6.20
CA VAL A 286 10.42 7.16 6.45
C VAL A 286 9.62 7.30 7.72
N LEU A 287 8.34 6.95 7.66
CA LEU A 287 7.44 6.93 8.80
C LEU A 287 6.82 5.53 8.91
N PHE A 288 7.27 4.75 9.89
CA PHE A 288 6.75 3.42 10.18
C PHE A 288 5.63 3.48 11.22
N LEU A 289 4.44 3.05 10.82
CA LEU A 289 3.20 3.13 11.58
C LEU A 289 2.71 1.71 11.91
N PRO A 290 3.10 1.16 13.09
CA PRO A 290 2.88 -0.22 13.48
C PRO A 290 1.47 -0.53 14.03
N VAL A 291 0.43 0.13 13.52
CA VAL A 291 -0.96 0.00 14.00
C VAL A 291 -1.95 -0.21 12.87
N TYR A 292 -3.14 -0.68 13.22
CA TYR A 292 -4.30 -0.63 12.32
C TYR A 292 -4.96 0.76 12.42
N PHE A 293 -5.46 1.25 11.28
CA PHE A 293 -6.15 2.53 11.18
C PHE A 293 -7.66 2.33 11.14
N ASP A 294 -8.25 2.17 12.33
CA ASP A 294 -9.70 2.05 12.54
C ASP A 294 -10.38 3.41 12.80
N GLY A 295 -9.62 4.50 12.84
CA GLY A 295 -10.09 5.84 13.17
C GLY A 295 -9.93 6.22 14.65
N LEU A 296 -9.38 5.34 15.49
CA LEU A 296 -9.18 5.55 16.93
C LEU A 296 -7.73 5.26 17.35
N ASP A 297 -6.77 5.46 16.44
CA ASP A 297 -5.35 5.14 16.63
C ASP A 297 -4.58 6.15 17.52
N GLY A 298 -5.19 7.29 17.86
CA GLY A 298 -4.60 8.32 18.70
C GLY A 298 -3.53 9.19 18.01
N LEU A 299 -3.22 8.91 16.73
CA LEU A 299 -2.24 9.66 15.95
C LEU A 299 -2.93 10.48 14.85
N PHE A 300 -3.57 9.81 13.89
CA PHE A 300 -4.35 10.44 12.84
C PHE A 300 -5.84 10.47 13.23
N ASN A 301 -6.35 9.40 13.84
CA ASN A 301 -7.78 9.16 14.05
C ASN A 301 -8.57 9.21 12.74
N ILE A 302 -7.99 8.61 11.69
CA ILE A 302 -8.53 8.58 10.33
C ILE A 302 -8.65 7.11 9.91
N PRO A 303 -9.82 6.66 9.40
CA PRO A 303 -9.95 5.33 8.84
C PRO A 303 -9.00 5.09 7.67
N ILE A 304 -8.48 3.86 7.53
CA ILE A 304 -7.43 3.55 6.54
C ILE A 304 -7.71 4.04 5.11
N TYR A 305 -8.93 3.87 4.60
CA TYR A 305 -9.25 4.29 3.22
C TYR A 305 -9.27 5.81 3.06
N GLU A 306 -9.74 6.54 4.08
CA GLU A 306 -9.65 8.01 4.09
C GLU A 306 -8.18 8.44 4.11
N LEU A 307 -7.36 7.83 4.97
CA LEU A 307 -5.93 8.11 5.04
C LEU A 307 -5.26 7.86 3.69
N VAL A 308 -5.50 6.70 3.08
CA VAL A 308 -4.96 6.35 1.75
C VAL A 308 -5.32 7.42 0.72
N SER A 309 -6.56 7.91 0.69
CA SER A 309 -7.00 8.93 -0.27
C SER A 309 -6.18 10.25 -0.22
N ALA A 310 -5.56 10.55 0.93
CA ALA A 310 -4.69 11.71 1.12
C ALA A 310 -3.27 11.52 0.56
N LEU A 311 -2.84 10.29 0.29
CA LEU A 311 -1.47 9.95 -0.11
C LEU A 311 -1.29 10.03 -1.63
N ASP A 312 -0.05 10.15 -2.10
CA ASP A 312 0.25 10.41 -3.52
C ASP A 312 0.47 9.14 -4.34
N LEU A 313 1.22 8.16 -3.80
CA LEU A 313 1.57 6.93 -4.52
C LEU A 313 1.59 5.72 -3.59
N GLY A 314 0.81 4.69 -3.90
CA GLY A 314 0.95 3.38 -3.29
C GLY A 314 2.09 2.59 -3.93
N VAL A 315 2.94 1.93 -3.14
CA VAL A 315 4.13 1.21 -3.62
C VAL A 315 4.13 -0.21 -3.07
N PHE A 316 3.82 -1.17 -3.94
CA PHE A 316 3.61 -2.58 -3.57
C PHE A 316 4.44 -3.52 -4.46
N PRO A 317 5.79 -3.49 -4.37
CA PRO A 317 6.67 -4.24 -5.25
C PRO A 317 6.80 -5.71 -4.80
N SER A 318 5.67 -6.39 -4.61
CA SER A 318 5.61 -7.73 -3.98
C SER A 318 6.36 -8.78 -4.81
N VAL A 319 6.93 -9.80 -4.14
CA VAL A 319 7.54 -10.98 -4.77
C VAL A 319 6.66 -12.22 -4.66
N TYR A 320 5.76 -12.25 -3.68
CA TYR A 320 4.77 -13.31 -3.52
C TYR A 320 3.42 -12.69 -3.13
N GLU A 321 2.56 -12.50 -4.11
CA GLU A 321 1.22 -11.93 -3.89
C GLU A 321 0.21 -12.60 -4.83
N PRO A 322 -0.56 -13.61 -4.36
CA PRO A 322 -1.45 -14.38 -5.23
C PRO A 322 -2.48 -13.53 -5.97
N TRP A 323 -2.94 -12.44 -5.33
CA TRP A 323 -3.75 -11.41 -5.96
C TRP A 323 -3.12 -10.03 -5.79
N GLY A 324 -3.32 -9.38 -4.66
CA GLY A 324 -2.86 -8.00 -4.44
C GLY A 324 -4.05 -7.06 -4.32
N TYR A 325 -4.77 -7.18 -3.20
CA TYR A 325 -5.88 -6.28 -2.88
C TYR A 325 -5.39 -4.86 -2.64
N THR A 326 -4.27 -4.72 -1.97
CA THR A 326 -3.71 -3.43 -1.58
C THR A 326 -3.48 -2.43 -2.74
N PRO A 327 -2.81 -2.81 -3.85
CA PRO A 327 -2.71 -1.91 -5.01
C PRO A 327 -4.08 -1.62 -5.64
N LEU A 328 -5.03 -2.56 -5.61
CA LEU A 328 -6.40 -2.35 -6.09
C LEU A 328 -7.16 -1.35 -5.20
N GLU A 329 -7.06 -1.48 -3.87
CA GLU A 329 -7.63 -0.55 -2.88
C GLU A 329 -7.03 0.85 -3.00
N SER A 330 -5.74 0.97 -3.32
CA SER A 330 -5.09 2.26 -3.59
C SER A 330 -5.75 2.97 -4.77
N ILE A 331 -5.85 2.30 -5.93
CA ILE A 331 -6.43 2.93 -7.12
C ILE A 331 -7.93 3.17 -7.00
N MET A 332 -8.61 2.37 -6.20
CA MET A 332 -10.00 2.55 -5.81
C MET A 332 -10.23 3.89 -5.11
N MET A 333 -9.31 4.31 -4.24
CA MET A 333 -9.31 5.62 -3.60
C MET A 333 -8.77 6.75 -4.51
N GLY A 334 -8.60 6.47 -5.81
CA GLY A 334 -8.04 7.40 -6.78
C GLY A 334 -6.58 7.72 -6.50
N VAL A 335 -5.82 6.80 -5.91
CA VAL A 335 -4.38 6.94 -5.63
C VAL A 335 -3.59 5.96 -6.50
N PRO A 336 -2.77 6.44 -7.44
CA PRO A 336 -1.96 5.59 -8.30
C PRO A 336 -1.10 4.61 -7.51
N ALA A 337 -0.77 3.48 -8.13
CA ALA A 337 -0.06 2.41 -7.45
C ALA A 337 1.09 1.84 -8.29
N VAL A 338 2.16 1.42 -7.62
CA VAL A 338 3.16 0.50 -8.17
C VAL A 338 2.81 -0.92 -7.72
N SER A 339 2.66 -1.85 -8.66
CA SER A 339 2.53 -3.29 -8.42
C SER A 339 3.69 -4.03 -9.09
N SER A 340 3.70 -5.36 -9.08
CA SER A 340 4.74 -6.17 -9.73
C SER A 340 4.18 -7.22 -10.68
N THR A 341 5.00 -7.70 -11.62
CA THR A 341 4.66 -8.85 -12.49
C THR A 341 4.53 -10.17 -11.70
N LEU A 342 5.04 -10.21 -10.46
CA LEU A 342 4.91 -11.33 -9.53
C LEU A 342 3.69 -11.22 -8.60
N ALA A 343 2.87 -10.18 -8.76
CA ALA A 343 1.58 -10.03 -8.09
C ALA A 343 0.44 -10.33 -9.07
N GLY A 344 -0.59 -11.06 -8.62
CA GLY A 344 -1.74 -11.40 -9.45
C GLY A 344 -2.43 -10.20 -10.10
N PHE A 345 -2.63 -9.12 -9.33
CA PHE A 345 -3.19 -7.86 -9.78
C PHE A 345 -2.28 -7.16 -10.78
N GLY A 346 -0.97 -7.11 -10.52
CA GLY A 346 -0.01 -6.51 -11.45
C GLY A 346 0.02 -7.24 -12.78
N ARG A 347 0.01 -8.58 -12.76
CA ARG A 347 -0.11 -9.44 -13.96
C ARG A 347 -1.42 -9.17 -14.71
N ALA A 348 -2.55 -9.11 -14.01
CA ALA A 348 -3.86 -8.84 -14.61
C ALA A 348 -3.89 -7.46 -15.30
N VAL A 349 -3.30 -6.42 -14.68
CA VAL A 349 -3.19 -5.08 -15.28
C VAL A 349 -2.32 -5.10 -16.55
N SER A 350 -1.21 -5.84 -16.54
CA SER A 350 -0.29 -5.90 -17.68
C SER A 350 -0.86 -6.57 -18.94
N GLU A 351 -1.86 -7.44 -18.81
CA GLU A 351 -2.42 -8.20 -19.93
C GLU A 351 -3.63 -7.54 -20.59
N HIS A 352 -4.31 -6.63 -19.88
CA HIS A 352 -5.49 -5.92 -20.37
C HIS A 352 -5.09 -4.62 -21.12
N THR A 353 -4.18 -4.71 -22.09
CA THR A 353 -3.68 -3.53 -22.81
C THR A 353 -4.40 -3.28 -24.14
N GLU A 354 -5.27 -2.27 -24.15
CA GLU A 354 -5.35 -1.30 -25.26
C GLU A 354 -5.10 0.15 -24.79
N THR A 355 -4.85 0.38 -23.50
CA THR A 355 -4.55 1.73 -22.99
C THR A 355 -3.44 1.67 -21.95
N TYR A 356 -2.39 2.45 -22.21
CA TYR A 356 -1.31 2.77 -21.30
C TYR A 356 -1.88 3.04 -19.89
N CYS A 357 -1.56 2.22 -18.90
CA CYS A 357 -2.11 2.36 -17.56
C CYS A 357 -1.35 3.45 -16.77
N GLU A 358 -1.63 4.72 -17.04
CA GLU A 358 -0.98 5.86 -16.35
C GLU A 358 -1.24 5.89 -14.83
N GLY A 359 -2.26 5.17 -14.34
CA GLY A 359 -2.61 5.05 -12.92
C GLY A 359 -2.00 3.86 -12.18
N VAL A 360 -1.41 2.88 -12.89
CA VAL A 360 -0.74 1.72 -12.26
C VAL A 360 0.58 1.43 -12.96
N PHE A 361 1.68 1.58 -12.24
CA PHE A 361 2.99 1.17 -12.70
C PHE A 361 3.20 -0.31 -12.37
N VAL A 362 3.58 -1.12 -13.36
CA VAL A 362 3.93 -2.53 -13.11
C VAL A 362 5.45 -2.67 -13.17
N LEU A 363 6.04 -3.03 -12.03
CA LEU A 363 7.45 -3.34 -11.90
C LEU A 363 7.69 -4.77 -12.37
N ASP A 364 8.53 -4.93 -13.39
CA ASP A 364 8.96 -6.27 -13.78
C ASP A 364 9.95 -6.82 -12.75
N ARG A 365 9.59 -7.96 -12.17
CA ARG A 365 10.37 -8.68 -11.17
C ARG A 365 10.67 -10.12 -11.59
N SER A 366 10.47 -10.44 -12.87
CA SER A 366 10.66 -11.81 -13.39
C SER A 366 12.07 -12.02 -13.98
N GLY A 367 12.69 -13.17 -13.66
CA GLY A 367 13.97 -13.57 -14.25
C GLY A 367 15.08 -12.50 -14.11
N LYS A 368 15.79 -12.23 -15.21
CA LYS A 368 16.90 -11.25 -15.23
C LYS A 368 16.48 -9.82 -14.89
N ALA A 369 15.21 -9.44 -15.12
CA ALA A 369 14.71 -8.11 -14.80
C ALA A 369 14.63 -7.85 -13.28
N ALA A 370 14.69 -8.89 -12.45
CA ALA A 370 14.74 -8.76 -11.00
C ALA A 370 16.02 -8.06 -10.50
N GLU A 371 17.14 -8.17 -11.24
CA GLU A 371 18.41 -7.52 -10.90
C GLU A 371 18.31 -5.99 -11.04
N ASP A 372 17.57 -5.52 -12.04
CA ASP A 372 17.34 -4.09 -12.32
C ASP A 372 16.10 -3.51 -11.61
N ALA A 373 15.33 -4.34 -10.90
CA ALA A 373 14.07 -3.94 -10.28
C ALA A 373 14.23 -2.76 -9.31
N GLY A 374 15.36 -2.70 -8.57
CA GLY A 374 15.65 -1.60 -7.66
C GLY A 374 15.89 -0.27 -8.36
N LEU A 375 16.59 -0.28 -9.51
CA LEU A 375 16.82 0.91 -10.33
C LEU A 375 15.52 1.40 -10.95
N LYS A 376 14.72 0.47 -11.51
CA LYS A 376 13.45 0.79 -12.14
C LYS A 376 12.42 1.32 -11.14
N LEU A 377 12.34 0.72 -9.95
CA LEU A 377 11.50 1.23 -8.87
C LEU A 377 11.96 2.63 -8.45
N THR A 378 13.26 2.86 -8.28
CA THR A 378 13.82 4.20 -7.99
C THR A 378 13.40 5.22 -9.05
N SER A 379 13.43 4.85 -10.32
CA SER A 379 12.96 5.70 -11.42
C SER A 379 11.48 6.04 -11.30
N TYR A 380 10.61 5.08 -10.97
CA TYR A 380 9.18 5.35 -10.75
C TYR A 380 8.96 6.30 -9.57
N LEU A 381 9.70 6.11 -8.47
CA LEU A 381 9.62 6.99 -7.30
C LEU A 381 10.12 8.41 -7.63
N LYS A 382 11.19 8.54 -8.44
CA LYS A 382 11.70 9.82 -8.92
C LYS A 382 10.66 10.55 -9.77
N THR A 383 10.06 9.86 -10.74
CA THR A 383 8.94 10.39 -11.53
C THR A 383 7.81 10.89 -10.63
N GLY A 384 7.39 10.08 -9.65
CA GLY A 384 6.35 10.48 -8.71
C GLY A 384 6.72 11.71 -7.85
N SER A 385 8.00 11.89 -7.54
CA SER A 385 8.48 13.04 -6.77
C SER A 385 8.54 14.34 -7.59
N ASP A 386 8.83 14.24 -8.89
CA ASP A 386 9.04 15.40 -9.77
C ASP A 386 7.76 15.93 -10.40
N GLU A 387 6.75 15.06 -10.58
CA GLU A 387 5.52 15.42 -11.29
C GLU A 387 4.71 16.54 -10.62
N SER A 388 4.14 17.39 -11.48
CA SER A 388 3.23 18.47 -11.10
C SER A 388 1.89 17.95 -10.59
N ASP A 389 1.16 18.78 -9.85
CA ASP A 389 -0.18 18.42 -9.35
C ASP A 389 -1.17 18.12 -10.47
N ARG A 390 -1.00 18.75 -11.65
CA ARG A 390 -1.81 18.47 -12.85
C ARG A 390 -1.53 17.07 -13.40
N GLN A 391 -0.25 16.66 -13.48
CA GLN A 391 0.11 15.31 -13.89
C GLN A 391 -0.43 14.28 -12.90
N TRP A 392 -0.30 14.56 -11.61
CA TRP A 392 -0.87 13.71 -10.56
C TRP A 392 -2.39 13.58 -10.66
N LEU A 393 -3.12 14.68 -10.91
CA LEU A 393 -4.57 14.62 -11.11
C LEU A 393 -4.94 13.67 -12.26
N ASN A 394 -4.22 13.74 -13.39
CA ASN A 394 -4.45 12.84 -14.52
C ASN A 394 -4.20 11.37 -14.13
N ARG A 395 -3.12 11.08 -13.39
CA ARG A 395 -2.84 9.72 -12.89
C ARG A 395 -3.93 9.22 -11.94
N ARG A 396 -4.43 10.09 -11.06
CA ARG A 396 -5.53 9.76 -10.14
C ARG A 396 -6.80 9.40 -10.88
N ILE A 397 -7.15 10.15 -11.93
CA ILE A 397 -8.29 9.83 -12.81
C ILE A 397 -8.06 8.47 -13.49
N ALA A 398 -6.87 8.25 -14.06
CA ALA A 398 -6.52 6.98 -14.70
C ALA A 398 -6.58 5.79 -13.73
N ALA A 399 -6.13 5.97 -12.47
CA ALA A 399 -6.21 4.98 -11.41
C ALA A 399 -7.66 4.64 -11.08
N TYR A 400 -8.51 5.66 -10.87
CA TYR A 400 -9.93 5.47 -10.58
C TYR A 400 -10.66 4.74 -11.72
N LEU A 401 -10.44 5.15 -12.98
CA LEU A 401 -11.02 4.48 -14.15
C LEU A 401 -10.53 3.04 -14.28
N LYS A 402 -9.26 2.77 -13.97
CA LYS A 402 -8.73 1.40 -13.95
C LYS A 402 -9.41 0.58 -12.87
N ALA A 403 -9.62 1.11 -11.67
CA ALA A 403 -10.31 0.41 -10.57
C ALA A 403 -11.71 -0.07 -10.99
N GLN A 404 -12.47 0.76 -11.71
CA GLN A 404 -13.80 0.41 -12.22
C GLN A 404 -13.80 -0.84 -13.12
N SER A 405 -12.72 -1.05 -13.90
CA SER A 405 -12.59 -2.25 -14.75
C SER A 405 -12.45 -3.56 -13.97
N PHE A 406 -12.10 -3.49 -12.67
CA PHE A 406 -12.04 -4.64 -11.75
C PHE A 406 -13.33 -4.79 -10.92
N GLY A 407 -14.43 -4.12 -11.29
CA GLY A 407 -15.72 -4.30 -10.66
C GLY A 407 -16.30 -5.72 -10.84
N TRP A 408 -17.03 -6.22 -9.84
CA TRP A 408 -17.68 -7.53 -9.90
C TRP A 408 -18.65 -7.67 -11.09
N ASN A 409 -19.26 -6.57 -11.54
CA ASN A 409 -20.07 -6.53 -12.76
C ASN A 409 -19.31 -7.00 -14.02
N HIS A 410 -17.99 -6.84 -14.07
CA HIS A 410 -17.13 -7.31 -15.16
C HIS A 410 -16.53 -8.70 -14.88
N LEU A 411 -16.04 -8.93 -13.66
CA LEU A 411 -15.26 -10.12 -13.32
C LEU A 411 -16.12 -11.35 -12.99
N TYR A 412 -17.38 -11.16 -12.57
CA TYR A 412 -18.29 -12.27 -12.24
C TYR A 412 -18.55 -13.20 -13.45
N ARG A 413 -18.37 -12.72 -14.69
CA ARG A 413 -18.46 -13.56 -15.89
C ARG A 413 -17.54 -14.78 -15.86
N ASN A 414 -16.38 -14.66 -15.20
CA ASN A 414 -15.42 -15.77 -15.07
C ASN A 414 -15.94 -16.84 -14.10
N TYR A 415 -16.64 -16.44 -13.03
CA TYR A 415 -17.37 -17.37 -12.16
C TYR A 415 -18.52 -18.06 -12.90
N SER A 416 -19.33 -17.30 -13.65
CA SER A 416 -20.40 -17.88 -14.49
C SER A 416 -19.85 -18.90 -15.49
N ARG A 417 -18.69 -18.63 -16.11
CA ARG A 417 -18.00 -19.58 -16.99
C ARG A 417 -17.55 -20.83 -16.23
N ALA A 418 -16.96 -20.70 -15.05
CA ALA A 418 -16.55 -21.82 -14.22
C ALA A 418 -17.76 -22.71 -13.85
N TYR A 419 -18.89 -22.11 -13.46
CA TYR A 419 -20.11 -22.87 -13.15
C TYR A 419 -20.73 -23.53 -14.38
N ALA A 420 -20.70 -22.89 -15.55
CA ALA A 420 -21.17 -23.47 -16.80
C ALA A 420 -20.34 -24.71 -17.19
N LEU A 421 -19.01 -24.63 -17.11
CA LEU A 421 -18.10 -25.76 -17.37
C LEU A 421 -18.37 -26.92 -16.40
N ALA A 422 -18.56 -26.61 -15.11
CA ALA A 422 -18.88 -27.62 -14.10
C ALA A 422 -20.20 -28.32 -14.41
N LYS A 423 -21.23 -27.56 -14.78
CA LYS A 423 -22.56 -28.08 -15.15
C LYS A 423 -22.49 -28.97 -16.40
N ALA A 424 -21.71 -28.59 -17.41
CA ALA A 424 -21.53 -29.37 -18.63
C ALA A 424 -20.72 -30.66 -18.40
N GLY A 425 -19.96 -30.74 -17.31
CA GLY A 425 -19.08 -31.88 -17.02
C GLY A 425 -17.86 -31.96 -17.95
N GLU A 426 -17.52 -30.87 -18.63
CA GLU A 426 -16.51 -30.82 -19.69
C GLU A 426 -15.06 -30.89 -19.20
N THR A 427 -14.82 -30.79 -17.89
CA THR A 427 -13.47 -30.67 -17.33
C THR A 427 -13.10 -31.87 -16.44
N ARG A 428 -12.93 -33.03 -17.07
CA ARG A 428 -12.03 -34.09 -16.58
C ARG A 428 -11.22 -34.63 -17.75
N LYS A 429 -10.07 -34.01 -18.04
CA LYS A 429 -8.97 -34.69 -18.74
C LYS A 429 -7.94 -35.12 -17.70
N SER A 430 -7.66 -36.41 -17.73
CA SER A 430 -6.79 -37.20 -16.83
C SER A 430 -5.41 -36.61 -16.65
#